data_AF-A0A847XR30-F1
#
_entry.id   AF-A0A847XR30-F1
#
_cell.length_a   1.000
_cell.length_b   1.000
_cell.length_c   1.000
_cell.angle_alpha   90.00
_cell.angle_beta   90.00
_cell.angle_gamma   90.00
#
_symmetry.space_group_name_H-M   'P 1'
#
loop_
_entity.id
_entity.type
_entity.pdbx_description
1 polymer ?
#
loop_
_entity_poly.entity_id
_entity_poly.type
_entity_poly.pdbx_seq_one_letter_code
_entity_poly.pdbx_strand_id
1 'polypeptide(L)' 'MKAIYEIDSEVTGKVLLKKRKIAKGLRRWLKENGVSFTYSYYIDYEQ' A
#
# COMPACT_ATOMS: atom_id res chain seq x y z
N MET A 1 -14.43 2.97 10.19
CA MET A 1 -13.57 2.07 9.38
C MET A 1 -12.31 2.79 8.92
N LYS A 2 -11.22 2.71 9.69
CA LYS A 2 -9.91 3.18 9.24
C LYS A 2 -9.22 2.01 8.53
N ALA A 3 -9.09 2.09 7.21
CA ALA A 3 -8.31 1.14 6.44
C ALA A 3 -6.86 1.64 6.35
N ILE A 4 -5.90 0.80 6.76
CA ILE A 4 -4.47 1.05 6.57
C ILE A 4 -3.97 0.12 5.47
N TYR A 5 -3.35 0.69 4.45
CA TYR A 5 -2.75 -0.01 3.32
C TYR A 5 -1.25 -0.07 3.52
N GLU A 6 -0.70 -1.27 3.60
CA GLU A 6 0.74 -1.51 3.72
C GLU A 6 1.28 -1.99 2.38
N ILE A 7 2.35 -1.34 1.93
CA ILE A 7 3.06 -1.69 0.69
C ILE A 7 4.55 -1.75 1.02
N ASP A 8 5.20 -2.86 0.68
CA ASP A 8 6.64 -3.04 0.85
C ASP A 8 7.30 -3.30 -0.51
N SER A 9 8.38 -2.58 -0.80
CA SER A 9 9.16 -2.73 -2.02
C SER A 9 10.61 -2.38 -1.76
N GLU A 10 11.51 -2.89 -2.59
CA GLU A 10 12.95 -2.57 -2.50
C GLU A 10 13.23 -1.06 -2.63
N VAL A 11 12.43 -0.35 -3.43
CA VAL A 11 12.68 1.07 -3.77
C VAL A 11 12.11 2.02 -2.71
N THR A 12 10.94 1.71 -2.15
CA THR A 12 10.25 2.60 -1.21
C THR A 12 10.39 2.16 0.25
N GLY A 13 10.90 0.96 0.48
CA GLY A 13 10.74 0.27 1.75
C GLY A 13 9.26 0.08 2.11
N LYS A 14 9.03 -0.06 3.41
CA LYS A 14 7.71 -0.28 4.00
C LYS A 14 6.92 1.03 4.15
N VAL A 15 5.82 1.17 3.43
CA VAL A 15 4.96 2.36 3.42
C VAL A 15 3.56 2.04 3.93
N LEU A 16 3.09 2.81 4.91
CA LEU A 16 1.72 2.73 5.45
C LEU A 16 0.87 3.91 4.98
N LEU A 17 -0.25 3.64 4.32
CA LEU A 17 -1.13 4.65 3.74
C LEU A 17 -2.54 4.52 4.29
N LYS A 18 -3.12 5.64 4.75
CA LYS A 18 -4.53 5.69 5.20
C LYS A 18 -5.53 5.91 4.05
N LYS A 19 -5.05 6.33 2.87
CA LYS A 19 -5.89 6.68 1.72
C LYS A 19 -5.76 5.65 0.60
N ARG A 20 -6.87 4.99 0.25
CA ARG A 20 -6.94 3.96 -0.82
C ARG A 20 -6.44 4.47 -2.16
N LYS A 21 -6.80 5.70 -2.54
CA LYS A 21 -6.42 6.28 -3.84
C LYS A 21 -4.90 6.41 -3.97
N ILE A 22 -4.21 6.81 -2.90
CA ILE A 22 -2.75 6.93 -2.87
C ILE A 22 -2.12 5.54 -2.94
N ALA A 23 -2.61 4.58 -2.14
CA ALA A 23 -2.11 3.20 -2.17
C ALA A 23 -2.25 2.55 -3.56
N LYS A 24 -3.37 2.81 -4.25
CA LYS A 24 -3.57 2.33 -5.62
C LYS A 24 -2.61 3.00 -6.61
N GLY A 25 -2.36 4.30 -6.46
CA GLY A 25 -1.40 5.04 -7.28
C GLY A 25 0.02 4.48 -7.14
N LEU A 26 0.47 4.27 -5.90
CA LEU A 26 1.80 3.72 -5.62
C LEU A 26 1.96 2.32 -6.22
N ARG A 27 1.00 1.41 -6.00
CA ARG A 27 1.05 0.06 -6.59
C ARG A 27 1.10 0.09 -8.12
N ARG A 28 0.36 1.00 -8.74
CA ARG A 28 0.37 1.16 -10.21
C ARG A 28 1.74 1.62 -10.69
N TRP A 29 2.29 2.66 -10.05
CA TRP A 29 3.62 3.16 -10.39
C TRP A 29 4.70 2.08 -10.21
N LEU A 30 4.70 1.35 -9.09
CA LEU A 30 5.64 0.24 -8.86
C LEU A 30 5.54 -0.82 -9.98
N LYS A 31 4.31 -1.20 -10.37
CA LYS A 31 4.09 -2.14 -11.46
C LYS A 31 4.58 -1.63 -12.81
N GLU A 32 4.34 -0.36 -13.13
CA GLU A 32 4.80 0.27 -14.39
C GLU A 32 6.33 0.37 -14.46
N ASN A 33 7.00 0.45 -13.33
CA ASN A 33 8.47 0.45 -13.24
C ASN A 33 9.08 -0.96 -13.09
N GLY A 34 8.26 -2.02 -13.16
CA GLY A 34 8.75 -3.40 -13.02
C GLY A 34 9.26 -3.76 -11.62
N VAL A 35 8.92 -2.97 -10.61
CA VAL A 35 9.36 -3.17 -9.22
C VAL A 35 8.44 -4.18 -8.54
N SER A 36 9.02 -5.25 -7.99
CA SER A 36 8.29 -6.21 -7.17
C SER A 36 7.88 -5.58 -5.84
N PHE A 37 6.66 -5.84 -5.40
CA PHE A 37 6.14 -5.31 -4.14
C PHE A 37 5.15 -6.29 -3.49
N THR A 38 5.06 -6.23 -2.16
CA THR A 38 4.00 -6.88 -1.39
C THR A 38 2.93 -5.86 -0.99
N TYR A 39 1.70 -6.33 -0.81
CA TYR A 39 0.56 -5.46 -0.46
C TYR A 39 -0.39 -6.17 0.51
N SER A 40 -0.67 -5.52 1.64
CA SER A 40 -1.68 -5.92 2.60
C SER A 40 -2.56 -4.73 2.99
N TYR A 41 -3.76 -5.01 3.51
CA TYR A 41 -4.60 -3.96 4.07
C TYR A 41 -5.26 -4.44 5.36
N TYR A 42 -5.34 -3.55 6.33
CA TYR A 42 -5.94 -3.77 7.64
C TYR A 42 -7.19 -2.91 7.72
N ILE A 43 -8.32 -3.50 8.09
CA ILE A 43 -9.53 -2.75 8.45
C ILE A 43 -9.61 -2.81 9.97
N ASP A 44 -9.48 -1.64 10.60
CA ASP A 44 -9.71 -1.53 12.03
C ASP A 44 -11.22 -1.73 12.28
N TYR A 45 -11.58 -2.91 12.78
CA TYR A 45 -12.90 -3.19 13.37
C TYR A 45 -12.81 -2.70 14.82
N GLU A 46 -13.24 -1.46 15.07
CA GLU A 46 -13.62 -1.06 16.42
C GLU A 46 -14.88 -1.88 16.76
N GLN A 47 -14.73 -2.83 17.67
CA GLN A 47 -15.78 -3.71 18.18
C GLN A 47 -16.62 -2.99 19.23
#